data_AF-A0A0S8C517-F1
#
_entry.id   AF-A0A0S8C517-F1
#
_cell.length_a   1.000
_cell.length_b   1.000
_cell.length_c   1.000
_cell.angle_alpha   90.00
_cell.angle_beta   90.00
_cell.angle_gamma   90.00
#
_symmetry.space_group_name_H-M   'P 1'
#
loop_
_entity.id
_entity.type
_entity.pdbx_description
1 polymer ?
#
loop_
_entity_poly.entity_id
_entity_poly.type
_entity_poly.pdbx_seq_one_letter_code
_entity_poly.pdbx_strand_id
1 'polypeptide(L)' 'GEFNQWKPKAHRMKQRKDGSFSITVSLPAGQSYRFKYLVDGKRWENDWSADAYVPNNFGSEDSLVEL' A
#
# COMPACT_ATOMS: atom_id res chain seq x y z
N GLY A 1 0.17 -4.07 3.15
CA GLY A 1 0.60 -4.85 1.98
C GLY A 1 1.19 -6.15 2.44
N GLU A 2 1.73 -6.92 1.52
CA GLU A 2 2.34 -8.22 1.83
C GLU A 2 3.50 -8.09 2.83
N PHE A 3 4.31 -7.05 2.70
CA PHE A 3 5.44 -6.74 3.58
C PHE A 3 5.09 -6.61 5.08
N ASN A 4 3.83 -6.37 5.42
CA ASN A 4 3.37 -6.33 6.81
C ASN A 4 2.19 -7.28 7.10
N GLN A 5 2.01 -8.30 6.27
CA GLN A 5 0.91 -9.26 6.37
C GLN A 5 -0.46 -8.57 6.42
N TRP A 6 -0.60 -7.45 5.69
CA TRP A 6 -1.82 -6.65 5.63
C TRP A 6 -2.32 -6.12 6.99
N LYS A 7 -1.44 -5.97 7.99
CA LYS A 7 -1.78 -5.42 9.32
C LYS A 7 -1.95 -3.90 9.25
N PRO A 8 -3.17 -3.34 9.40
CA PRO A 8 -3.41 -1.90 9.15
C PRO A 8 -2.68 -0.95 10.09
N LYS A 9 -2.35 -1.42 11.30
CA LYS A 9 -1.70 -0.59 12.34
C LYS A 9 -0.18 -0.68 12.32
N ALA A 10 0.41 -1.59 11.53
CA ALA A 10 1.86 -1.80 11.53
C ALA A 10 2.65 -0.66 10.86
N HIS A 11 2.09 -0.04 9.81
CA HIS A 11 2.73 1.05 9.08
C HIS A 11 1.74 2.21 8.88
N ARG A 12 1.55 3.02 9.93
CA ARG A 12 0.69 4.20 9.87
C ARG A 12 1.42 5.36 9.19
N MET A 13 0.81 5.92 8.15
CA MET A 13 1.32 7.12 7.48
C MET A 13 1.22 8.34 8.40
N LYS A 14 2.17 9.27 8.25
CA LYS A 14 2.17 10.56 8.94
C LYS A 14 1.67 11.64 8.00
N GLN A 15 0.79 12.50 8.51
CA GLN A 15 0.35 13.69 7.81
C GLN A 15 1.50 14.71 7.76
N ARG A 16 1.70 15.30 6.59
CA ARG A 16 2.66 16.38 6.33
C ARG A 16 1.94 17.74 6.39
N LYS A 17 2.72 18.83 6.41
CA LYS A 17 2.20 20.22 6.51
C LYS A 17 1.29 20.62 5.35
N ASP A 18 1.52 20.04 4.18
CA ASP A 18 0.73 20.27 2.95
C ASP A 18 -0.56 19.42 2.91
N GLY A 19 -0.86 18.66 3.96
CA GLY A 19 -2.01 17.78 4.06
C GLY A 19 -1.81 16.40 3.43
N SER A 20 -0.69 16.14 2.76
CA SER A 20 -0.36 14.82 2.21
C SER A 20 0.04 13.83 3.31
N PHE A 21 -0.02 12.53 3.01
CA PHE A 21 0.38 11.47 3.93
C PHE A 21 1.60 10.73 3.39
N SER A 22 2.53 10.36 4.29
CA SER A 22 3.73 9.63 3.88
C SER A 22 4.25 8.68 4.97
N ILE A 23 4.87 7.61 4.52
CA ILE A 23 5.69 6.69 5.30
C ILE A 23 6.83 6.17 4.40
N THR A 24 7.95 5.81 5.01
CA THR A 24 9.05 5.12 4.33
C THR A 24 9.13 3.71 4.89
N VAL A 25 9.16 2.71 4.01
CA VAL A 25 9.29 1.30 4.35
C VAL A 25 10.49 0.75 3.60
N SER A 26 11.45 0.16 4.31
CA SER A 26 12.60 -0.50 3.70
C SER A 26 12.22 -1.92 3.31
N LEU A 27 12.37 -2.25 2.02
CA LEU A 27 12.07 -3.57 1.46
C LEU A 27 13.28 -4.07 0.67
N PRO A 28 13.50 -5.39 0.60
CA PRO A 28 14.47 -5.98 -0.32
C PRO A 28 14.16 -5.62 -1.79
N ALA A 29 15.20 -5.37 -2.57
CA ALA A 29 15.11 -5.17 -4.02
C ALA A 29 15.02 -6.50 -4.78
N GLY A 30 14.67 -6.42 -6.06
CA GLY A 30 14.50 -7.56 -6.98
C GLY A 30 13.21 -8.34 -6.75
N GLN A 31 12.21 -7.73 -6.10
CA GLN A 31 10.96 -8.37 -5.71
C GLN A 31 9.79 -7.42 -5.98
N SER A 32 8.62 -8.01 -6.22
CA SER A 32 7.37 -7.27 -6.29
C SER A 32 6.57 -7.42 -4.99
N TYR A 33 5.83 -6.38 -4.63
CA TYR A 33 5.04 -6.34 -3.41
C TYR A 33 3.65 -5.80 -3.70
N ARG A 34 2.63 -6.49 -3.19
CA ARG A 34 1.24 -5.99 -3.23
C ARG A 34 0.94 -5.08 -2.05
N PHE A 35 0.22 -3.99 -2.32
CA PHE A 35 -0.21 -3.06 -1.29
C PHE A 35 -1.52 -2.34 -1.65
N LYS A 36 -2.09 -1.71 -0.63
CA LYS A 36 -3.19 -0.75 -0.69
C LYS A 36 -3.06 0.23 0.46
N TYR A 37 -3.63 1.42 0.29
CA TYR A 37 -3.80 2.39 1.36
C TYR A 37 -5.13 2.16 2.07
N LEU A 38 -5.13 2.21 3.41
CA LEU A 38 -6.37 2.19 4.19
C LEU A 38 -6.72 3.61 4.63
N VAL A 39 -7.66 4.22 3.93
CA VAL A 39 -8.17 5.56 4.20
C VAL A 39 -9.19 5.51 5.33
N ASP A 40 -9.00 6.36 6.34
CA ASP A 40 -9.86 6.49 7.54
C ASP A 40 -10.16 5.19 8.30
N GLY A 41 -9.32 4.15 8.10
CA GLY A 41 -9.55 2.84 8.69
C GLY A 41 -10.73 2.07 8.07
N LYS A 42 -11.32 2.55 6.98
CA LYS A 42 -12.58 2.03 6.44
C LYS A 42 -12.49 1.63 4.97
N ARG A 43 -11.69 2.35 4.17
CA ARG A 43 -11.68 2.22 2.72
C ARG A 43 -10.30 1.83 2.21
N TRP A 44 -10.23 0.72 1.50
CA TRP A 44 -9.01 0.29 0.83
C TRP A 44 -8.93 0.94 -0.55
N GLU A 45 -7.86 1.68 -0.80
CA GLU A 45 -7.61 2.39 -2.04
C GLU A 45 -6.30 1.93 -2.67
N ASN A 46 -6.31 1.83 -4.00
CA ASN A 46 -5.11 1.55 -4.77
C ASN A 46 -4.31 2.84 -5.01
N ASP A 47 -3.01 2.68 -5.27
CA ASP A 47 -2.20 3.75 -5.82
C ASP A 47 -2.46 3.86 -7.32
N TRP A 48 -2.90 5.03 -7.79
CA TRP A 48 -3.11 5.29 -9.22
C TRP A 48 -1.82 5.30 -10.04
N SER A 49 -0.67 5.37 -9.38
CA SER A 49 0.67 5.32 -9.96
C SER A 49 1.41 4.02 -9.63
N ALA A 50 0.69 2.95 -9.26
CA ALA A 50 1.28 1.62 -9.08
C ALA A 50 1.89 1.09 -10.40
N ASP A 51 2.93 0.25 -10.29
CA ASP A 51 3.58 -0.36 -11.46
C ASP A 51 2.62 -1.32 -12.19
N ALA A 52 1.74 -1.99 -11.44
CA ALA A 52 0.65 -2.80 -11.97
C ALA A 52 -0.51 -2.96 -10.98
N TYR A 53 -1.59 -3.60 -11.43
CA TYR A 53 -2.70 -4.04 -10.59
C TYR A 53 -2.88 -5.56 -10.71
N VAL A 54 -3.09 -6.22 -9.58
CA VAL A 54 -3.22 -7.69 -9.51
C VAL A 54 -4.54 -8.06 -8.84
N PRO A 55 -5.38 -8.92 -9.44
CA PRO A 55 -6.61 -9.41 -8.82
C PRO A 55 -6.38 -9.98 -7.41
N ASN A 56 -7.33 -9.74 -6.52
CA ASN A 56 -7.33 -10.26 -5.16
C ASN A 56 -8.56 -11.12 -4.88
N ASN A 57 -8.53 -11.82 -3.75
CA ASN A 57 -9.57 -12.78 -3.37
C ASN A 57 -10.88 -12.11 -2.90
N PHE A 58 -10.95 -10.78 -2.90
CA PHE A 58 -12.09 -9.98 -2.47
C PHE A 58 -12.86 -9.35 -3.64
N GLY A 59 -12.60 -9.81 -4.88
CA GLY A 59 -13.27 -9.30 -6.07
C GLY A 59 -12.83 -7.88 -6.46
N SER A 60 -11.66 -7.45 -6.00
CA SER A 60 -11.00 -6.20 -6.42
C SER A 60 -9.55 -6.50 -6.82
N GLU A 61 -8.76 -5.47 -7.09
CA GLU A 61 -7.34 -5.59 -7.42
C GLU A 61 -6.49 -4.89 -6.36
N ASP A 62 -5.26 -5.35 -6.14
CA ASP A 62 -4.25 -4.68 -5.31
C ASP A 62 -3.20 -4.00 -6.19
N SER A 63 -2.62 -2.92 -5.66
CA SER A 63 -1.50 -2.23 -6.30
C SER A 63 -0.24 -3.09 -6.17
N LEU A 64 0.55 -3.17 -7.24
CA LEU A 64 1.84 -3.82 -7.28
C LEU A 64 2.94 -2.77 -7.39
N VAL A 65 4.02 -2.94 -6.64
CA VAL A 65 5.28 -2.21 -6.83
C VAL A 65 6.40 -3.20 -7.07
N GLU A 66 7.28 -2.91 -8.04
CA GLU A 66 8.49 -3.66 -8.37
C GLU A 66 9.71 -2.87 -7.89
N LEU A 67 10.56 -3.50 -7.07
CA LEU A 67 11.78 -2.88 -6.51
C LEU A 67 13.05 -3.50 -7.06
#